data_AF-A0A021VMQ2-F1
#
_entry.id   AF-A0A021VMQ2-F1
#
_cell.length_a   1.000
_cell.length_b   1.000
_cell.length_c   1.000
_cell.angle_alpha   90.00
_cell.angle_beta   90.00
_cell.angle_gamma   90.00
#
_symmetry.space_group_name_H-M   'P 1'
#
loop_
_entity.id
_entity.type
_entity.pdbx_description
1 polymer ?
#
loop_
_entity_poly.entity_id
_entity_poly.type
_entity_poly.pdbx_seq_one_letter_code
_entity_poly.pdbx_strand_id
1 'polypeptide(L)'
;MASASVAHAERAARVVLAIALIPNAVFLVRAWIPELLDHPILDRFLEQVSPLVVTGLVSDGLSFTPGQWPGWPVPQLALLLGAVTLWAAGTRRGALAVLAAPAAGVIGLAGVVVAVTTIAQGRMTDSATAALLGVLAAGLAARTAQKTLQATGAPRPKPVSGTGWLVLYLIVFILPLAVGRAIFGQSIGEESRRIVDASQAIGTDAMRMAALENEANLLLYAAGACVGVVIWAAVRLLPPWRGRSLVAPLAVGVLALGLGVTAVGGQAREATDDALAQLRDHPSVPGCQSWWRESDPEPSIHLTQGCIRAETYLGHRPTGTWTSPTTMGVSGVTTPEGTPITSSTASALYGDVLVVAAAGAPDVNGAAVTLLGLRLTDAQPSWQFQCAEAAPFTVRFAATSNEEPNAGRISFPDEPPSVVVGCPEGIVRLDPATGAGI
;
A
#
# COMPACT_ATOMS: atom_id res chain seq x y z
N MET A 1 -41.50 31.90 1.12
CA MET A 1 -40.64 31.74 -0.08
C MET A 1 -39.14 31.86 0.22
N ALA A 2 -38.66 32.82 1.03
CA ALA A 2 -37.23 32.97 1.34
C ALA A 2 -36.58 31.78 2.07
N SER A 3 -37.31 31.04 2.91
CA SER A 3 -36.77 29.87 3.61
C SER A 3 -36.44 28.70 2.67
N ALA A 4 -37.26 28.47 1.64
CA ALA A 4 -37.04 27.43 0.65
C ALA A 4 -35.83 27.75 -0.24
N SER A 5 -35.65 29.01 -0.66
CA SER A 5 -34.52 29.39 -1.51
C SER A 5 -33.17 29.18 -0.82
N VAL A 6 -33.11 29.43 0.49
CA VAL A 6 -31.95 29.24 1.37
C VAL A 6 -31.57 27.76 1.52
N ALA A 7 -32.54 26.90 1.79
CA ALA A 7 -32.29 25.46 1.93
C ALA A 7 -31.74 24.84 0.63
N HIS A 8 -32.18 25.32 -0.53
CA HIS A 8 -31.65 24.88 -1.83
C HIS A 8 -30.21 25.35 -2.07
N ALA A 9 -29.85 26.56 -1.62
CA ALA A 9 -28.48 27.06 -1.73
C ALA A 9 -27.51 26.26 -0.83
N GLU A 10 -27.92 25.93 0.39
CA GLU A 10 -27.12 25.09 1.28
C GLU A 10 -26.92 23.68 0.72
N ARG A 11 -27.96 23.06 0.15
CA ARG A 11 -27.83 21.76 -0.52
C ARG A 11 -26.86 21.82 -1.69
N ALA A 12 -26.99 22.81 -2.56
CA ALA A 12 -26.08 22.99 -3.69
C ALA A 12 -24.63 23.21 -3.25
N ALA A 13 -24.37 24.00 -2.21
CA ALA A 13 -23.02 24.21 -1.68
C ALA A 13 -22.41 22.92 -1.10
N ARG A 14 -23.23 22.06 -0.48
CA ARG A 14 -22.78 20.73 -0.03
C ARG A 14 -22.46 19.80 -1.19
N VAL A 15 -23.22 19.86 -2.28
CA VAL A 15 -22.93 19.07 -3.48
C VAL A 15 -21.61 19.52 -4.10
N VAL A 16 -21.36 20.83 -4.23
CA VAL A 16 -20.06 21.36 -4.71
C VAL A 16 -18.92 20.90 -3.80
N LEU A 17 -19.10 20.97 -2.49
CA LEU A 17 -18.12 20.49 -1.53
C LEU A 17 -17.88 18.98 -1.65
N ALA A 18 -18.92 18.18 -1.86
CA ALA A 18 -18.81 16.73 -2.05
C ALA A 18 -18.06 16.38 -3.36
N ILE A 19 -18.33 17.10 -4.45
CA ILE A 19 -17.60 16.95 -5.73
C ILE A 19 -16.11 17.21 -5.54
N ALA A 20 -15.73 18.16 -4.68
CA ALA A 20 -14.33 18.43 -4.38
C ALA A 20 -13.74 17.39 -3.38
N LEU A 21 -14.44 17.08 -2.29
CA LEU A 21 -13.89 16.27 -1.20
C LEU A 21 -13.85 14.77 -1.50
N ILE A 22 -14.89 14.20 -2.12
CA ILE A 22 -14.99 12.74 -2.30
C ILE A 22 -13.84 12.20 -3.16
N PRO A 23 -13.51 12.78 -4.33
CA PRO A 23 -12.35 12.32 -5.12
C PRO A 23 -11.05 12.41 -4.33
N ASN A 24 -10.81 13.52 -3.62
CA ASN A 24 -9.60 13.69 -2.80
C ASN A 24 -9.55 12.66 -1.66
N ALA A 25 -10.68 12.34 -1.03
CA ALA A 25 -10.77 11.32 0.00
C ALA A 25 -10.46 9.91 -0.53
N VAL A 26 -11.00 9.53 -1.69
CA VAL A 26 -10.72 8.22 -2.29
C VAL A 26 -9.26 8.10 -2.72
N PHE A 27 -8.68 9.15 -3.30
CA PHE A 27 -7.25 9.17 -3.65
C PHE A 27 -6.37 9.12 -2.40
N LEU A 28 -6.77 9.73 -1.28
CA LEU A 28 -6.02 9.69 -0.03
C LEU A 28 -5.94 8.25 0.48
N VAL A 29 -7.07 7.57 0.48
CA VAL A 29 -7.12 6.16 0.85
C VAL A 29 -6.27 5.32 -0.09
N ARG A 30 -6.40 5.50 -1.41
CA ARG A 30 -5.60 4.73 -2.39
C ARG A 30 -4.10 4.94 -2.23
N ALA A 31 -3.69 6.16 -1.88
CA ALA A 31 -2.29 6.54 -1.71
C ALA A 31 -1.66 5.94 -0.44
N TRP A 32 -2.41 5.93 0.65
CA TRP A 32 -1.90 5.60 1.98
C TRP A 32 -2.34 4.22 2.49
N ILE A 33 -3.32 3.59 1.83
CA ILE A 33 -3.77 2.22 2.11
C ILE A 33 -3.88 1.46 0.76
N PRO A 34 -2.74 1.23 0.08
CA PRO A 34 -2.71 0.53 -1.21
C PRO A 34 -3.22 -0.92 -1.11
N GLU A 35 -3.24 -1.51 0.07
CA GLU A 35 -3.64 -2.89 0.33
C GLU A 35 -5.13 -3.13 0.05
N LEU A 36 -5.98 -2.11 0.28
CA LEU A 36 -7.45 -2.23 0.24
C LEU A 36 -8.10 -2.00 -1.13
N LEU A 37 -7.38 -1.38 -2.08
CA LEU A 37 -8.00 -0.72 -3.23
C LEU A 37 -7.35 -1.11 -4.56
N ASP A 38 -7.38 -2.41 -4.84
CA ASP A 38 -6.94 -2.96 -6.13
C ASP A 38 -8.13 -3.61 -6.83
N HIS A 39 -8.86 -2.79 -7.58
CA HIS A 39 -10.05 -3.23 -8.28
C HIS A 39 -10.17 -2.48 -9.60
N PRO A 40 -10.32 -3.17 -10.75
CA PRO A 40 -10.27 -2.54 -12.07
C PRO A 40 -11.38 -1.48 -12.28
N ILE A 41 -12.53 -1.65 -11.62
CA ILE A 41 -13.61 -0.64 -11.63
C ILE A 41 -13.18 0.64 -10.90
N LEU A 42 -12.47 0.50 -9.79
CA LEU A 42 -12.00 1.63 -9.02
C LEU A 42 -10.93 2.40 -9.79
N ASP A 43 -10.00 1.71 -10.46
CA ASP A 43 -8.95 2.36 -11.26
C ASP A 43 -9.55 3.20 -12.39
N ARG A 44 -10.56 2.66 -13.11
CA ARG A 44 -11.31 3.43 -14.11
C ARG A 44 -12.03 4.63 -13.51
N PHE A 45 -12.61 4.49 -12.31
CA PHE A 45 -13.23 5.61 -11.62
C PHE A 45 -12.20 6.68 -11.24
N LEU A 46 -11.04 6.26 -10.70
CA LEU A 46 -9.95 7.16 -10.32
C LEU A 46 -9.40 7.91 -11.53
N GLU A 47 -9.21 7.25 -12.67
CA GLU A 47 -8.86 7.90 -13.95
C GLU A 47 -9.84 9.02 -14.29
N GLN A 48 -11.14 8.71 -14.24
CA GLN A 48 -12.23 9.63 -14.58
C GLN A 48 -12.34 10.84 -13.68
N VAL A 49 -11.94 10.74 -12.40
CA VAL A 49 -12.02 11.83 -11.42
C VAL A 49 -10.67 12.48 -11.09
N SER A 50 -9.56 11.92 -11.58
CA SER A 50 -8.19 12.40 -11.32
C SER A 50 -7.97 13.89 -11.60
N PRO A 51 -8.61 14.53 -12.61
CA PRO A 51 -8.42 15.97 -12.85
C PRO A 51 -8.98 16.88 -11.75
N LEU A 52 -9.81 16.35 -10.84
CA LEU A 52 -10.40 17.09 -9.71
C LEU A 52 -9.54 17.02 -8.43
N VAL A 53 -8.49 16.21 -8.42
CA VAL A 53 -7.74 15.84 -7.22
C VAL A 53 -6.49 16.69 -7.04
N VAL A 54 -6.25 17.12 -5.81
CA VAL A 54 -5.03 17.84 -5.43
C VAL A 54 -3.95 16.82 -5.07
N THR A 55 -3.24 16.33 -6.09
CA THR A 55 -2.23 15.26 -5.96
C THR A 55 -1.16 15.57 -4.91
N GLY A 56 -0.65 16.81 -4.87
CA GLY A 56 0.32 17.24 -3.86
C GLY A 56 -0.18 17.19 -2.42
N LEU A 57 -1.49 17.27 -2.18
CA LEU A 57 -2.07 17.21 -0.83
C LEU A 57 -2.43 15.77 -0.41
N VAL A 58 -2.71 14.92 -1.39
CA VAL A 58 -3.36 13.62 -1.17
C VAL A 58 -2.38 12.46 -1.33
N SER A 59 -1.42 12.60 -2.24
CA SER A 59 -0.54 11.52 -2.67
C SER A 59 0.94 11.88 -2.61
N ASP A 60 1.27 13.04 -2.03
CA ASP A 60 2.62 13.62 -2.07
C ASP A 60 3.19 13.69 -3.50
N GLY A 61 2.31 13.95 -4.47
CA GLY A 61 2.68 14.03 -5.88
C GLY A 61 2.77 12.68 -6.61
N LEU A 62 2.52 11.54 -5.96
CA LEU A 62 2.50 10.23 -6.61
C LEU A 62 1.38 10.14 -7.65
N SER A 63 1.71 9.51 -8.77
CA SER A 63 0.79 9.19 -9.87
C SER A 63 0.32 7.75 -9.75
N PHE A 64 -0.99 7.54 -9.65
CA PHE A 64 -1.63 6.23 -9.52
C PHE A 64 -2.35 5.79 -10.79
N THR A 65 -2.61 6.72 -11.71
CA THR A 65 -3.23 6.39 -12.99
C THR A 65 -2.45 7.01 -14.14
N PRO A 66 -2.37 6.36 -15.31
CA PRO A 66 -1.76 6.95 -16.51
C PRO A 66 -2.43 8.26 -16.94
N GLY A 67 -3.70 8.43 -16.57
CA GLY A 67 -4.51 9.62 -16.80
C GLY A 67 -4.24 10.77 -15.83
N GLN A 68 -3.60 10.52 -14.68
CA GLN A 68 -3.39 11.53 -13.64
C GLN A 68 -2.53 12.68 -14.18
N TRP A 69 -2.97 13.91 -13.93
CA TRP A 69 -2.29 15.07 -14.50
C TRP A 69 -0.95 15.31 -13.81
N PRO A 70 0.17 15.34 -14.55
CA PRO A 70 1.48 15.68 -14.00
C PRO A 70 1.63 17.20 -13.74
N GLY A 71 0.53 17.95 -13.81
CA GLY A 71 0.52 19.41 -13.90
C GLY A 71 0.34 20.15 -12.57
N TRP A 72 0.43 21.48 -12.67
CA TRP A 72 0.31 22.45 -11.59
C TRP A 72 -0.98 22.23 -10.77
N PRO A 73 -0.92 21.94 -9.45
CA PRO A 73 -2.10 21.61 -8.63
C PRO A 73 -3.04 22.80 -8.33
N VAL A 74 -2.79 23.96 -8.95
CA VAL A 74 -3.50 25.22 -8.68
C VAL A 74 -5.00 25.15 -8.98
N PRO A 75 -5.49 24.68 -10.15
CA PRO A 75 -6.93 24.67 -10.40
C PRO A 75 -7.67 23.69 -9.46
N GLN A 76 -7.06 22.56 -9.10
CA GLN A 76 -7.68 21.60 -8.17
C GLN A 76 -7.71 22.17 -6.75
N LEU A 77 -6.61 22.79 -6.29
CA LEU A 77 -6.56 23.45 -4.99
C LEU A 77 -7.55 24.62 -4.92
N ALA A 78 -7.64 25.40 -6.00
CA ALA A 78 -8.60 26.49 -6.14
C ALA A 78 -10.05 25.98 -6.08
N LEU A 79 -10.36 24.86 -6.73
CA LEU A 79 -11.67 24.22 -6.66
C LEU A 79 -11.99 23.75 -5.23
N LEU A 80 -11.05 23.10 -4.55
CA LEU A 80 -11.22 22.63 -3.18
C LEU A 80 -11.42 23.79 -2.18
N LEU A 81 -10.52 24.77 -2.18
CA LEU A 81 -10.59 25.94 -1.30
C LEU A 81 -11.81 26.80 -1.61
N GLY A 82 -12.14 26.97 -2.89
CA GLY A 82 -13.35 27.65 -3.35
C GLY A 82 -14.61 26.95 -2.83
N ALA A 83 -14.70 25.63 -2.94
CA ALA A 83 -15.83 24.84 -2.46
C ALA A 83 -16.01 24.94 -0.93
N VAL A 84 -14.91 24.86 -0.16
CA VAL A 84 -14.92 25.05 1.30
C VAL A 84 -15.38 26.47 1.67
N THR A 85 -14.84 27.47 0.98
CA THR A 85 -15.19 28.89 1.22
C THR A 85 -16.65 29.16 0.91
N LEU A 86 -17.16 28.63 -0.21
CA LEU A 86 -18.55 28.76 -0.61
C LEU A 86 -19.51 28.07 0.38
N TRP A 87 -19.15 26.87 0.85
CA TRP A 87 -19.91 26.17 1.89
C TRP A 87 -19.92 26.96 3.20
N ALA A 88 -18.77 27.49 3.63
CA ALA A 88 -18.67 28.33 4.82
C ALA A 88 -19.50 29.61 4.68
N ALA A 89 -19.44 30.29 3.53
CA ALA A 89 -20.23 31.49 3.24
C ALA A 89 -21.74 31.22 3.26
N GLY A 90 -22.18 30.08 2.70
CA GLY A 90 -23.58 29.67 2.66
C GLY A 90 -24.14 29.31 4.04
N THR A 91 -23.34 28.65 4.88
CA THR A 91 -23.77 28.14 6.20
C THR A 91 -23.58 29.14 7.34
N ARG A 92 -22.59 30.03 7.27
CA ARG A 92 -22.18 30.93 8.38
C ARG A 92 -22.46 32.41 8.16
N ARG A 93 -23.43 32.72 7.31
CA ARG A 93 -23.91 34.05 6.92
C ARG A 93 -23.52 35.20 7.85
N GLY A 94 -22.89 36.22 7.28
CA GLY A 94 -22.33 37.38 7.98
C GLY A 94 -21.26 38.03 7.11
N ALA A 95 -20.15 38.48 7.69
CA ALA A 95 -19.00 38.99 6.93
C ALA A 95 -18.51 38.00 5.85
N LEU A 96 -18.65 36.69 6.08
CA LEU A 96 -18.26 35.64 5.14
C LEU A 96 -19.15 35.54 3.90
N ALA A 97 -20.36 36.11 3.89
CA ALA A 97 -21.24 36.07 2.71
C ALA A 97 -20.65 36.84 1.52
N VAL A 98 -19.81 37.85 1.79
CA VAL A 98 -19.09 38.62 0.76
C VAL A 98 -18.11 37.72 -0.03
N LEU A 99 -17.64 36.63 0.58
CA LEU A 99 -16.73 35.68 -0.07
C LEU A 99 -17.45 34.70 -1.01
N ALA A 100 -18.78 34.67 -1.05
CA ALA A 100 -19.51 33.73 -1.89
C ALA A 100 -19.31 33.99 -3.40
N ALA A 101 -19.32 35.25 -3.82
CA ALA A 101 -19.04 35.65 -5.21
C ALA A 101 -17.62 35.27 -5.68
N PRO A 102 -16.53 35.70 -4.98
CA PRO A 102 -15.19 35.33 -5.41
C PRO A 102 -14.96 33.82 -5.34
N ALA A 103 -15.49 33.12 -4.34
CA ALA A 103 -15.40 31.66 -4.26
C ALA A 103 -16.05 30.97 -5.48
N ALA A 104 -17.25 31.41 -5.89
CA ALA A 104 -17.91 30.88 -7.08
C ALA A 104 -17.16 31.21 -8.37
N GLY A 105 -16.57 32.41 -8.48
CA GLY A 105 -15.70 32.79 -9.59
C GLY A 105 -14.47 31.90 -9.71
N VAL A 106 -13.81 31.61 -8.57
CA VAL A 106 -12.65 30.70 -8.50
C VAL A 106 -13.03 29.28 -8.91
N ILE A 107 -14.15 28.75 -8.41
CA ILE A 107 -14.66 27.41 -8.80
C ILE A 107 -14.96 27.38 -10.30
N GLY A 108 -15.60 28.42 -10.83
CA GLY A 108 -15.93 28.53 -12.25
C GLY A 108 -14.67 28.54 -13.13
N LEU A 109 -13.68 29.35 -12.79
CA LEU A 109 -12.41 29.41 -13.51
C LEU A 109 -11.67 28.07 -13.45
N ALA A 110 -11.58 27.46 -12.27
CA ALA A 110 -10.97 26.14 -12.11
C ALA A 110 -11.68 25.07 -12.95
N GLY A 111 -13.02 25.03 -12.95
CA GLY A 111 -13.80 24.10 -13.74
C GLY A 111 -13.61 24.29 -15.26
N VAL A 112 -13.53 25.54 -15.72
CA VAL A 112 -13.23 25.85 -17.14
C VAL A 112 -11.82 25.40 -17.49
N VAL A 113 -10.82 25.71 -16.66
CA VAL A 113 -9.45 25.26 -16.88
C VAL A 113 -9.41 23.74 -16.97
N VAL A 114 -10.08 23.03 -16.06
CA VAL A 114 -10.14 21.56 -16.08
C VAL A 114 -10.77 21.04 -17.37
N ALA A 115 -11.91 21.60 -17.79
CA ALA A 115 -12.58 21.17 -19.01
C ALA A 115 -11.75 21.45 -20.29
N VAL A 116 -11.22 22.67 -20.43
CA VAL A 116 -10.44 23.08 -21.61
C VAL A 116 -9.18 22.24 -21.77
N THR A 117 -8.45 22.00 -20.68
CA THR A 117 -7.22 21.21 -20.72
C THR A 117 -7.51 19.72 -20.96
N THR A 118 -8.61 19.17 -20.42
CA THR A 118 -9.06 17.81 -20.74
C THR A 118 -9.34 17.65 -22.25
N ILE A 119 -9.99 18.64 -22.86
CA ILE A 119 -10.28 18.66 -24.30
C ILE A 119 -8.98 18.82 -25.11
N ALA A 120 -8.12 19.76 -24.75
CA ALA A 120 -6.88 20.06 -25.48
C ALA A 120 -5.90 18.87 -25.51
N GLN A 121 -5.91 18.02 -24.47
CA GLN A 121 -5.09 16.81 -24.40
C GLN A 121 -5.71 15.58 -25.09
N GLY A 122 -6.92 15.71 -25.67
CA GLY A 122 -7.60 14.58 -26.31
C GLY A 122 -8.10 13.51 -25.33
N ARG A 123 -8.19 13.83 -24.03
CA ARG A 123 -8.51 12.88 -22.94
C ARG A 123 -9.99 12.84 -22.56
N MET A 124 -10.88 13.23 -23.48
CA MET A 124 -12.32 13.34 -23.20
C MET A 124 -12.95 12.00 -22.82
N THR A 125 -12.52 10.88 -23.40
CA THR A 125 -13.02 9.54 -23.04
C THR A 125 -12.65 9.14 -21.63
N ASP A 126 -11.46 9.54 -21.18
CA ASP A 126 -10.84 9.05 -19.94
C ASP A 126 -11.11 9.99 -18.75
N SER A 127 -11.73 11.15 -19.00
CA SER A 127 -11.98 12.20 -17.99
C SER A 127 -13.30 12.96 -18.19
N ALA A 128 -14.24 12.39 -18.95
CA ALA A 128 -15.58 12.97 -19.15
C ALA A 128 -16.29 13.25 -17.83
N THR A 129 -16.14 12.36 -16.84
CA THR A 129 -16.78 12.51 -15.53
C THR A 129 -16.26 13.74 -14.79
N ALA A 130 -14.94 13.96 -14.75
CA ALA A 130 -14.37 15.16 -14.14
C ALA A 130 -14.83 16.45 -14.82
N ALA A 131 -14.88 16.47 -16.17
CA ALA A 131 -15.37 17.63 -16.91
C ALA A 131 -16.84 17.93 -16.58
N LEU A 132 -17.71 16.91 -16.57
CA LEU A 132 -19.12 17.05 -16.21
C LEU A 132 -19.31 17.53 -14.78
N LEU A 133 -18.56 16.95 -13.83
CA LEU A 133 -18.58 17.34 -12.43
C LEU A 133 -18.06 18.78 -12.23
N GLY A 134 -17.04 19.20 -12.99
CA GLY A 134 -16.52 20.57 -12.98
C GLY A 134 -17.55 21.59 -13.47
N VAL A 135 -18.22 21.31 -14.59
CA VAL A 135 -19.30 22.16 -15.12
C VAL A 135 -20.49 22.22 -14.15
N LEU A 136 -20.88 21.07 -13.59
CA LEU A 136 -21.93 20.99 -12.57
C LEU A 136 -21.57 21.80 -11.33
N ALA A 137 -20.33 21.69 -10.85
CA ALA A 137 -19.83 22.44 -9.70
C ALA A 137 -19.86 23.95 -9.97
N ALA A 138 -19.42 24.40 -11.14
CA ALA A 138 -19.46 25.81 -11.53
C ALA A 138 -20.91 26.36 -11.58
N GLY A 139 -21.84 25.63 -12.19
CA GLY A 139 -23.25 26.03 -12.26
C GLY A 139 -23.93 26.08 -10.89
N LEU A 140 -23.66 25.08 -10.04
CA LEU A 140 -24.15 25.07 -8.66
C LEU A 140 -23.53 26.20 -7.84
N ALA A 141 -22.22 26.46 -7.99
CA ALA A 141 -21.50 27.51 -7.30
C ALA A 141 -22.07 28.91 -7.61
N ALA A 142 -22.29 29.22 -8.89
CA ALA A 142 -22.90 30.46 -9.33
C ALA A 142 -24.31 30.65 -8.73
N ARG A 143 -25.14 29.61 -8.77
CA ARG A 143 -26.50 29.63 -8.19
C ARG A 143 -26.48 29.83 -6.68
N THR A 144 -25.52 29.21 -5.98
CA THR A 144 -25.35 29.41 -4.53
C THR A 144 -24.86 30.80 -4.18
N ALA A 145 -23.90 31.36 -4.91
CA ALA A 145 -23.42 32.71 -4.68
C ALA A 145 -24.53 33.74 -4.87
N GLN A 146 -25.27 33.65 -5.99
CA GLN A 146 -26.41 34.53 -6.26
C GLN A 146 -27.44 34.49 -5.11
N LYS A 147 -27.84 33.29 -4.67
CA LYS A 147 -28.82 33.14 -3.59
C LYS A 147 -28.29 33.58 -2.23
N THR A 148 -26.99 33.43 -1.97
CA THR A 148 -26.36 33.86 -0.72
C THR A 148 -26.31 35.39 -0.65
N LEU A 149 -26.01 36.06 -1.77
CA LEU A 149 -25.99 37.52 -1.90
C LEU A 149 -27.39 38.15 -1.96
N GLN A 150 -28.42 37.40 -2.34
CA GLN A 150 -29.81 37.87 -2.25
C GLN A 150 -30.38 37.70 -0.83
N ALA A 151 -29.79 36.83 -0.03
CA ALA A 151 -30.26 36.49 1.32
C ALA A 151 -29.55 37.29 2.43
N THR A 152 -28.84 38.38 2.10
CA THR A 152 -27.97 39.15 3.02
C THR A 152 -28.68 39.84 4.18
N GLY A 153 -30.02 39.80 4.24
CA GLY A 153 -30.84 40.27 5.38
C GLY A 153 -31.76 39.21 5.99
N ALA A 154 -31.72 37.96 5.51
CA ALA A 154 -32.60 36.90 6.01
C ALA A 154 -32.13 36.33 7.36
N PRO A 155 -33.05 35.84 8.22
CA PRO A 155 -32.68 35.20 9.47
C PRO A 155 -31.67 34.07 9.24
N ARG A 156 -30.64 34.02 10.09
CA ARG A 156 -29.52 33.09 9.92
C ARG A 156 -29.99 31.64 10.06
N PRO A 157 -29.52 30.72 9.21
CA PRO A 157 -29.86 29.30 9.32
C PRO A 157 -29.35 28.73 10.66
N LYS A 158 -30.06 27.72 11.19
CA LYS A 158 -29.59 26.97 12.36
C LYS A 158 -28.23 26.36 12.03
N PRO A 159 -27.19 26.58 12.85
CA PRO A 159 -25.88 26.03 12.57
C PRO A 159 -25.92 24.51 12.60
N VAL A 160 -25.58 23.89 11.48
CA VAL A 160 -25.46 22.44 11.31
C VAL A 160 -24.44 21.92 12.34
N SER A 161 -24.76 20.86 13.05
CA SER A 161 -23.87 20.34 14.10
C SER A 161 -22.54 19.82 13.53
N GLY A 162 -22.48 19.43 12.25
CA GLY A 162 -21.27 18.81 11.68
C GLY A 162 -20.86 17.49 12.36
N THR A 163 -21.53 17.12 13.45
CA THR A 163 -21.27 15.91 14.24
C THR A 163 -21.56 14.68 13.41
N GLY A 164 -22.57 14.71 12.53
CA GLY A 164 -22.83 13.62 11.59
C GLY A 164 -21.66 13.36 10.62
N TRP A 165 -20.96 14.40 10.18
CA TRP A 165 -19.77 14.24 9.32
C TRP A 165 -18.58 13.69 10.09
N LEU A 166 -18.38 14.14 11.34
CA LEU A 166 -17.34 13.57 12.20
C LEU A 166 -17.61 12.10 12.53
N VAL A 167 -18.86 11.76 12.88
CA VAL A 167 -19.26 10.38 13.15
C VAL A 167 -19.07 9.51 11.90
N LEU A 168 -19.47 9.99 10.73
CA LEU A 168 -19.22 9.29 9.46
C LEU A 168 -17.73 9.08 9.22
N TYR A 169 -16.90 10.11 9.43
CA TYR A 169 -15.44 10.01 9.33
C TYR A 169 -14.86 8.95 10.28
N LEU A 170 -15.29 8.94 11.54
CA LEU A 170 -14.79 7.99 12.53
C LEU A 170 -15.25 6.54 12.27
N ILE A 171 -16.49 6.35 11.79
CA ILE A 171 -17.04 5.02 11.49
C ILE A 171 -16.41 4.45 10.21
N VAL A 172 -16.12 5.28 9.21
CA VAL A 172 -15.43 4.86 7.99
C VAL A 172 -13.94 4.71 8.31
N PHE A 173 -13.60 3.61 9.00
CA PHE A 173 -12.28 3.29 9.56
C PHE A 173 -11.08 3.62 8.64
N ILE A 174 -11.30 3.42 7.34
CA ILE A 174 -10.33 3.63 6.28
C ILE A 174 -9.87 5.09 6.16
N LEU A 175 -10.75 6.08 6.38
CA LEU A 175 -10.38 7.49 6.19
C LEU A 175 -9.46 8.02 7.30
N PRO A 176 -9.76 7.81 8.60
CA PRO A 176 -8.85 8.20 9.66
C PRO A 176 -7.52 7.44 9.59
N LEU A 177 -7.54 6.15 9.24
CA LEU A 177 -6.30 5.40 9.04
C LEU A 177 -5.43 6.01 7.94
N ALA A 178 -6.02 6.38 6.79
CA ALA A 178 -5.29 7.00 5.70
C ALA A 178 -4.68 8.35 6.10
N VAL A 179 -5.43 9.18 6.84
CA VAL A 179 -4.91 10.44 7.40
C VAL A 179 -3.78 10.19 8.39
N GLY A 180 -3.91 9.18 9.25
CA GLY A 180 -2.89 8.77 10.21
C GLY A 180 -1.59 8.37 9.52
N ARG A 181 -1.68 7.47 8.53
CA ARG A 181 -0.54 7.05 7.70
C ARG A 181 0.09 8.22 6.96
N ALA A 182 -0.71 9.13 6.39
CA ALA A 182 -0.22 10.30 5.66
C ALA A 182 0.63 11.26 6.51
N ILE A 183 0.32 11.39 7.81
CA ILE A 183 0.96 12.39 8.69
C ILE A 183 2.01 11.77 9.61
N PHE A 184 1.77 10.55 10.09
CA PHE A 184 2.60 9.91 11.12
C PHE A 184 3.25 8.60 10.67
N GLY A 185 2.77 7.96 9.61
CA GLY A 185 3.21 6.63 9.17
C GLY A 185 3.65 6.58 7.71
N GLN A 186 4.36 7.63 7.24
CA GLN A 186 4.66 7.77 5.82
C GLN A 186 5.55 6.62 5.30
N SER A 187 6.52 6.19 6.11
CA SER A 187 7.45 5.10 5.80
C SER A 187 6.75 3.75 5.59
N ILE A 188 5.76 3.40 6.43
CA ILE A 188 4.92 2.21 6.22
C ILE A 188 4.11 2.37 4.93
N GLY A 189 3.51 3.54 4.70
CA GLY A 189 2.73 3.77 3.47
C GLY A 189 3.57 3.55 2.21
N GLU A 190 4.85 3.96 2.22
CA GLU A 190 5.80 3.70 1.14
C GLU A 190 6.16 2.22 0.98
N GLU A 191 6.45 1.54 2.09
CA GLU A 191 6.85 0.13 2.05
C GLU A 191 5.67 -0.77 1.65
N SER A 192 4.47 -0.54 2.20
CA SER A 192 3.23 -1.20 1.78
C SER A 192 2.99 -1.08 0.28
N ARG A 193 3.25 0.10 -0.32
CA ARG A 193 3.12 0.27 -1.78
C ARG A 193 4.10 -0.63 -2.53
N ARG A 194 5.37 -0.67 -2.11
CA ARG A 194 6.38 -1.53 -2.75
C ARG A 194 6.01 -3.01 -2.65
N ILE A 195 5.46 -3.44 -1.52
CA ILE A 195 4.96 -4.80 -1.32
C ILE A 195 3.81 -5.09 -2.27
N VAL A 196 2.80 -4.21 -2.36
CA VAL A 196 1.63 -4.38 -3.24
C VAL A 196 2.03 -4.43 -4.71
N ASP A 197 2.87 -3.49 -5.17
CA ASP A 197 3.30 -3.43 -6.58
C ASP A 197 4.07 -4.70 -6.97
N ALA A 198 4.95 -5.19 -6.08
CA ALA A 198 5.69 -6.42 -6.32
C ALA A 198 4.81 -7.67 -6.27
N SER A 199 3.84 -7.69 -5.34
CA SER A 199 2.85 -8.77 -5.19
C SER A 199 2.00 -8.92 -6.44
N GLN A 200 1.57 -7.81 -7.04
CA GLN A 200 0.81 -7.79 -8.30
C GLN A 200 1.62 -8.34 -9.47
N ALA A 201 2.91 -7.99 -9.56
CA ALA A 201 3.78 -8.46 -10.63
C ALA A 201 3.98 -9.99 -10.62
N ILE A 202 3.91 -10.60 -9.42
CA ILE A 202 4.21 -12.03 -9.20
C ILE A 202 2.92 -12.86 -8.99
N GLY A 203 1.77 -12.20 -8.77
CA GLY A 203 0.48 -12.86 -8.56
C GLY A 203 0.34 -13.51 -7.18
N THR A 204 0.82 -12.84 -6.13
CA THR A 204 0.77 -13.34 -4.73
C THR A 204 0.01 -12.38 -3.83
N ASP A 205 -1.18 -12.77 -3.33
CA ASP A 205 -2.03 -11.84 -2.54
C ASP A 205 -1.77 -11.88 -1.02
N ALA A 206 -1.13 -12.94 -0.52
CA ALA A 206 -0.96 -13.16 0.93
C ALA A 206 -0.14 -12.05 1.61
N MET A 207 0.92 -11.56 0.97
CA MET A 207 1.81 -10.53 1.53
C MET A 207 1.13 -9.16 1.64
N ARG A 208 0.11 -8.91 0.81
CA ARG A 208 -0.63 -7.65 0.81
C ARG A 208 -1.43 -7.46 2.09
N MET A 209 -2.02 -8.53 2.62
CA MET A 209 -2.79 -8.48 3.87
C MET A 209 -1.87 -8.34 5.09
N ALA A 210 -0.70 -8.98 5.07
CA ALA A 210 0.29 -8.82 6.15
C ALA A 210 0.71 -7.35 6.37
N ALA A 211 0.85 -6.57 5.29
CA ALA A 211 1.14 -5.14 5.37
C ALA A 211 -0.02 -4.30 6.00
N LEU A 212 -1.25 -4.80 5.93
CA LEU A 212 -2.43 -4.16 6.53
C LEU A 212 -2.66 -4.59 7.99
N GLU A 213 -2.23 -5.78 8.38
CA GLU A 213 -2.49 -6.38 9.71
C GLU A 213 -1.46 -5.99 10.78
N ASN A 214 -0.83 -4.82 10.65
CA ASN A 214 0.11 -4.33 11.66
C ASN A 214 -0.59 -3.60 12.83
N GLU A 215 -0.12 -3.85 14.06
CA GLU A 215 -0.55 -3.17 15.29
C GLU A 215 -0.44 -1.63 15.21
N ALA A 216 0.55 -1.11 14.46
CA ALA A 216 0.71 0.32 14.20
C ALA A 216 -0.53 0.97 13.56
N ASN A 217 -1.30 0.21 12.76
CA ASN A 217 -2.47 0.75 12.08
C ASN A 217 -3.57 1.17 13.06
N LEU A 218 -3.66 0.56 14.24
CA LEU A 218 -4.61 1.00 15.27
C LEU A 218 -4.24 2.37 15.83
N LEU A 219 -2.95 2.58 16.13
CA LEU A 219 -2.44 3.86 16.63
C LEU A 219 -2.51 4.94 15.55
N LEU A 220 -2.21 4.60 14.29
CA LEU A 220 -2.35 5.50 13.15
C LEU A 220 -3.81 5.89 12.93
N TYR A 221 -4.75 4.95 13.04
CA TYR A 221 -6.18 5.25 13.03
C TYR A 221 -6.55 6.24 14.14
N ALA A 222 -6.10 6.00 15.38
CA ALA A 222 -6.40 6.87 16.51
C ALA A 222 -5.79 8.29 16.33
N ALA A 223 -4.56 8.38 15.83
CA ALA A 223 -3.91 9.65 15.51
C ALA A 223 -4.65 10.42 14.42
N GLY A 224 -5.04 9.75 13.33
CA GLY A 224 -5.85 10.34 12.26
C GLY A 224 -7.24 10.77 12.75
N ALA A 225 -7.89 9.96 13.59
CA ALA A 225 -9.15 10.30 14.23
C ALA A 225 -9.04 11.60 15.04
N CYS A 226 -7.93 11.78 15.78
CA CYS A 226 -7.66 13.01 16.52
C CYS A 226 -7.50 14.22 15.60
N VAL A 227 -6.82 14.07 14.44
CA VAL A 227 -6.74 15.13 13.43
C VAL A 227 -8.13 15.54 12.94
N GLY A 228 -9.01 14.58 12.64
CA GLY A 228 -10.39 14.86 12.26
C GLY A 228 -11.19 15.60 13.35
N VAL A 229 -11.00 15.23 14.62
CA VAL A 229 -11.61 15.92 15.77
C VAL A 229 -11.08 17.35 15.90
N VAL A 230 -9.78 17.58 15.72
CA VAL A 230 -9.16 18.92 15.72
C VAL A 230 -9.75 19.77 14.59
N ILE A 231 -9.85 19.24 13.38
CA ILE A 231 -10.45 19.95 12.24
C ILE A 231 -11.92 20.28 12.54
N TRP A 232 -12.68 19.32 13.07
CA TRP A 232 -14.09 19.54 13.45
C TRP A 232 -14.21 20.63 14.53
N ALA A 233 -13.35 20.61 15.55
CA ALA A 233 -13.31 21.61 16.59
C ALA A 233 -12.96 22.98 16.02
N ALA A 234 -11.89 23.09 15.22
CA ALA A 234 -11.48 24.32 14.54
C ALA A 234 -12.59 24.89 13.65
N VAL A 235 -13.28 24.03 12.91
CA VAL A 235 -14.46 24.41 12.14
C VAL A 235 -15.53 24.95 13.08
N ARG A 236 -15.85 24.30 14.21
CA ARG A 236 -16.79 24.85 15.22
C ARG A 236 -16.32 26.20 15.78
N LEU A 237 -15.01 26.46 15.76
CA LEU A 237 -14.39 27.71 16.18
C LEU A 237 -14.39 28.84 15.12
N LEU A 238 -15.10 28.70 13.99
CA LEU A 238 -15.27 29.82 13.05
C LEU A 238 -16.55 30.64 13.37
N PRO A 239 -16.57 31.98 13.18
CA PRO A 239 -17.76 32.81 13.39
C PRO A 239 -18.98 32.33 12.57
N PRO A 240 -20.25 32.57 12.98
CA PRO A 240 -20.71 33.45 14.06
C PRO A 240 -21.09 32.72 15.36
N TRP A 241 -20.58 33.23 16.48
CA TRP A 241 -20.51 32.52 17.78
C TRP A 241 -21.66 32.78 18.76
N ARG A 242 -22.71 33.51 18.38
CA ARG A 242 -23.70 34.00 19.36
C ARG A 242 -24.52 32.85 19.98
N GLY A 243 -24.44 32.72 21.32
CA GLY A 243 -25.29 31.84 22.13
C GLY A 243 -24.77 30.41 22.36
N ARG A 244 -23.52 30.10 22.00
CA ARG A 244 -22.91 28.78 22.24
C ARG A 244 -21.67 28.90 23.13
N SER A 245 -21.53 27.97 24.06
CA SER A 245 -20.28 27.80 24.81
C SER A 245 -19.18 27.36 23.85
N LEU A 246 -18.13 28.18 23.74
CA LEU A 246 -16.93 27.89 22.94
C LEU A 246 -15.94 27.02 23.70
N VAL A 247 -16.15 26.91 25.01
CA VAL A 247 -15.29 26.17 25.93
C VAL A 247 -15.26 24.69 25.58
N ALA A 248 -16.42 24.08 25.28
CA ALA A 248 -16.49 22.66 24.93
C ALA A 248 -15.72 22.30 23.64
N PRO A 249 -15.95 22.94 22.46
CA PRO A 249 -15.17 22.62 21.27
C PRO A 249 -13.70 22.99 21.41
N LEU A 250 -13.37 24.06 22.14
CA LEU A 250 -11.98 24.45 22.38
C LEU A 250 -11.27 23.44 23.29
N ALA A 251 -11.89 23.01 24.38
CA ALA A 251 -11.35 21.98 25.27
C ALA A 251 -11.17 20.65 24.54
N VAL A 252 -12.17 20.20 23.77
CA VAL A 252 -12.08 18.98 22.96
C VAL A 252 -10.98 19.10 21.90
N GLY A 253 -10.85 20.24 21.23
CA GLY A 253 -9.79 20.49 20.26
C GLY A 253 -8.40 20.49 20.87
N VAL A 254 -8.23 21.17 22.01
CA VAL A 254 -6.95 21.21 22.75
C VAL A 254 -6.59 19.83 23.31
N LEU A 255 -7.55 19.09 23.85
CA LEU A 255 -7.33 17.71 24.29
C LEU A 255 -6.96 16.80 23.12
N ALA A 256 -7.68 16.88 22.00
CA ALA A 256 -7.36 16.08 20.81
C ALA A 256 -5.98 16.44 20.22
N LEU A 257 -5.57 17.71 20.31
CA LEU A 257 -4.26 18.16 19.84
C LEU A 257 -3.13 17.76 20.80
N GLY A 258 -3.32 17.95 22.11
CA GLY A 258 -2.29 17.73 23.14
C GLY A 258 -2.18 16.29 23.67
N LEU A 259 -3.27 15.52 23.67
CA LEU A 259 -3.24 14.09 24.03
C LEU A 259 -3.24 13.21 22.78
N GLY A 260 -4.06 13.53 21.79
CA GLY A 260 -4.18 12.76 20.56
C GLY A 260 -2.98 12.95 19.63
N VAL A 261 -2.89 14.12 19.02
CA VAL A 261 -1.91 14.36 17.94
C VAL A 261 -0.46 14.28 18.45
N THR A 262 -0.15 14.80 19.63
CA THR A 262 1.23 14.76 20.15
C THR A 262 1.58 13.46 20.86
N ALA A 263 0.74 12.93 21.76
CA ALA A 263 1.09 11.71 22.50
C ALA A 263 0.79 10.44 21.67
N VAL A 264 -0.43 10.29 21.13
CA VAL A 264 -0.76 9.14 20.26
C VAL A 264 0.02 9.22 18.94
N GLY A 265 0.21 10.41 18.36
CA GLY A 265 1.04 10.55 17.15
C GLY A 265 2.51 10.22 17.38
N GLY A 266 3.06 10.49 18.57
CA GLY A 266 4.41 10.06 18.96
C GLY A 266 4.53 8.54 19.05
N GLN A 267 3.60 7.89 19.78
CA GLN A 267 3.55 6.42 19.87
C GLN A 267 3.27 5.76 18.52
N ALA A 268 2.43 6.37 17.69
CA ALA A 268 2.15 5.86 16.35
C ALA A 268 3.41 5.85 15.48
N ARG A 269 4.33 6.80 15.64
CA ARG A 269 5.61 6.82 14.92
C ARG A 269 6.55 5.72 15.39
N GLU A 270 6.70 5.54 16.70
CA GLU A 270 7.51 4.46 17.26
C GLU A 270 6.99 3.08 16.82
N ALA A 271 5.67 2.86 16.96
CA ALA A 271 5.04 1.65 16.44
C ALA A 271 5.18 1.52 14.91
N THR A 272 5.26 2.64 14.18
CA THR A 272 5.49 2.63 12.73
C THR A 272 6.91 2.12 12.40
N ASP A 273 7.90 2.52 13.19
CA ASP A 273 9.29 2.10 12.98
C ASP A 273 9.45 0.60 13.30
N ASP A 274 8.84 0.11 14.39
CA ASP A 274 8.81 -1.32 14.73
C ASP A 274 8.12 -2.15 13.65
N ALA A 275 6.98 -1.66 13.17
CA ALA A 275 6.22 -2.26 12.09
C ALA A 275 7.00 -2.28 10.76
N LEU A 276 7.75 -1.22 10.47
CA LEU A 276 8.61 -1.17 9.30
C LEU A 276 9.74 -2.19 9.39
N ALA A 277 10.34 -2.37 10.57
CA ALA A 277 11.34 -3.41 10.80
C ALA A 277 10.74 -4.81 10.56
N GLN A 278 9.56 -5.08 11.11
CA GLN A 278 8.83 -6.34 10.87
C GLN A 278 8.56 -6.61 9.39
N LEU A 279 8.25 -5.57 8.61
CA LEU A 279 8.05 -5.71 7.16
C LEU A 279 9.36 -5.98 6.39
N ARG A 280 10.51 -5.60 6.94
CA ARG A 280 11.84 -5.85 6.36
C ARG A 280 12.44 -7.19 6.76
N ASP A 281 11.92 -7.79 7.83
CA ASP A 281 12.21 -9.17 8.21
C ASP A 281 11.56 -10.16 7.24
N HIS A 282 12.10 -11.38 7.19
CA HIS A 282 11.59 -12.43 6.32
C HIS A 282 10.13 -12.84 6.68
N PRO A 283 9.28 -13.08 5.66
CA PRO A 283 7.89 -13.42 5.90
C PRO A 283 7.74 -14.88 6.33
N SER A 284 6.75 -15.14 7.18
CA SER A 284 6.33 -16.50 7.50
C SER A 284 5.40 -17.03 6.39
N VAL A 285 5.97 -17.65 5.37
CA VAL A 285 5.22 -18.26 4.25
C VAL A 285 4.98 -19.74 4.53
N PRO A 286 3.73 -20.23 4.51
CA PRO A 286 3.46 -21.66 4.59
C PRO A 286 4.13 -22.40 3.41
N GLY A 287 5.01 -23.34 3.72
CA GLY A 287 5.80 -24.03 2.72
C GLY A 287 6.45 -25.29 3.26
N CYS A 288 7.21 -25.96 2.41
CA CYS A 288 8.01 -27.12 2.76
C CYS A 288 9.22 -26.74 3.61
N GLN A 289 9.96 -25.73 3.16
CA GLN A 289 11.15 -25.24 3.82
C GLN A 289 11.46 -23.81 3.34
N SER A 290 12.14 -23.06 4.19
CA SER A 290 12.59 -21.69 3.92
C SER A 290 14.05 -21.52 4.33
N TRP A 291 14.72 -20.57 3.67
CA TRP A 291 16.07 -20.13 3.96
C TRP A 291 16.12 -18.63 3.81
N TRP A 292 16.95 -17.99 4.62
CA TRP A 292 17.15 -16.55 4.60
C TRP A 292 18.61 -16.22 4.88
N ARG A 293 18.97 -14.98 4.57
CA ARG A 293 20.24 -14.40 4.98
C ARG A 293 19.97 -13.23 5.91
N GLU A 294 20.72 -13.18 7.01
CA GLU A 294 20.74 -12.03 7.89
C GLU A 294 21.32 -10.81 7.14
N SER A 295 20.45 -9.92 6.70
CA SER A 295 20.74 -8.59 6.14
C SER A 295 19.51 -7.69 6.28
N ASP A 296 19.63 -6.37 6.18
CA ASP A 296 18.46 -5.46 6.23
C ASP A 296 18.24 -4.80 4.86
N PRO A 297 17.16 -5.11 4.12
CA PRO A 297 16.15 -6.15 4.38
C PRO A 297 16.65 -7.59 4.15
N GLU A 298 15.98 -8.58 4.76
CA GLU A 298 16.41 -9.99 4.71
C GLU A 298 15.93 -10.68 3.42
N PRO A 299 16.83 -11.11 2.52
CA PRO A 299 16.43 -11.93 1.38
C PRO A 299 16.11 -13.34 1.88
N SER A 300 14.98 -13.87 1.44
CA SER A 300 14.54 -15.22 1.76
C SER A 300 14.03 -15.93 0.53
N ILE A 301 14.13 -17.25 0.55
CA ILE A 301 13.55 -18.15 -0.44
C ILE A 301 12.73 -19.21 0.28
N HIS A 302 11.52 -19.47 -0.23
CA HIS A 302 10.56 -20.40 0.35
C HIS A 302 10.15 -21.40 -0.72
N LEU A 303 10.18 -22.69 -0.39
CA LEU A 303 9.60 -23.72 -1.24
C LEU A 303 8.14 -23.93 -0.85
N THR A 304 7.21 -23.68 -1.76
CA THR A 304 5.77 -23.73 -1.54
C THR A 304 5.12 -24.79 -2.45
N GLN A 305 3.79 -24.96 -2.32
CA GLN A 305 2.98 -25.83 -3.19
C GLN A 305 3.50 -27.27 -3.33
N GLY A 306 3.78 -27.98 -2.22
CA GLY A 306 4.32 -29.35 -2.31
C GLY A 306 5.76 -29.39 -2.83
N CYS A 307 6.51 -28.31 -2.61
CA CYS A 307 7.93 -28.15 -2.92
C CYS A 307 8.22 -28.14 -4.43
N ILE A 308 7.24 -27.81 -5.27
CA ILE A 308 7.45 -27.62 -6.71
C ILE A 308 7.66 -26.14 -7.07
N ARG A 309 7.32 -25.22 -6.17
CA ARG A 309 7.42 -23.78 -6.41
C ARG A 309 8.44 -23.15 -5.47
N ALA A 310 9.32 -22.35 -6.01
CA ALA A 310 10.24 -21.50 -5.25
C ALA A 310 9.74 -20.05 -5.34
N GLU A 311 9.68 -19.37 -4.20
CA GLU A 311 9.27 -17.98 -4.07
C GLU A 311 10.33 -17.24 -3.28
N THR A 312 10.80 -16.11 -3.81
CA THR A 312 11.82 -15.27 -3.18
C THR A 312 11.21 -13.98 -2.71
N TYR A 313 11.73 -13.49 -1.58
CA TYR A 313 11.29 -12.26 -0.95
C TYR A 313 12.49 -11.47 -0.46
N LEU A 314 12.34 -10.15 -0.39
CA LEU A 314 13.24 -9.22 0.27
C LEU A 314 12.44 -8.53 1.38
N GLY A 315 12.58 -9.00 2.62
CA GLY A 315 11.55 -8.79 3.64
C GLY A 315 10.20 -9.33 3.18
N HIS A 316 9.10 -8.63 3.44
CA HIS A 316 7.76 -9.01 2.97
C HIS A 316 7.49 -8.70 1.48
N ARG A 317 8.47 -8.15 0.76
CA ARG A 317 8.31 -7.83 -0.66
C ARG A 317 8.66 -9.05 -1.51
N PRO A 318 7.72 -9.64 -2.26
CA PRO A 318 8.05 -10.73 -3.17
C PRO A 318 8.95 -10.22 -4.32
N THR A 319 9.98 -10.96 -4.69
CA THR A 319 10.97 -10.56 -5.71
C THR A 319 11.00 -11.48 -6.92
N GLY A 320 10.63 -12.75 -6.75
CA GLY A 320 10.56 -13.68 -7.87
C GLY A 320 9.86 -14.98 -7.51
N THR A 321 9.38 -15.66 -8.54
CA THR A 321 8.79 -16.99 -8.43
C THR A 321 9.30 -17.86 -9.56
N TRP A 322 9.50 -19.15 -9.27
CA TRP A 322 9.79 -20.16 -10.27
C TRP A 322 9.06 -21.46 -9.91
N THR A 323 8.48 -22.10 -10.90
CA THR A 323 7.87 -23.42 -10.75
C THR A 323 8.75 -24.45 -11.42
N SER A 324 9.25 -25.37 -10.61
CA SER A 324 10.05 -26.50 -11.04
C SER A 324 9.20 -27.53 -11.78
N PRO A 325 9.71 -28.13 -12.88
CA PRO A 325 9.07 -29.29 -13.50
C PRO A 325 9.21 -30.57 -12.64
N THR A 326 10.02 -30.52 -11.58
CA THR A 326 10.33 -31.61 -10.66
C THR A 326 10.03 -31.19 -9.22
N THR A 327 9.66 -32.11 -8.34
CA THR A 327 9.53 -31.76 -6.91
C THR A 327 10.91 -31.61 -6.27
N MET A 328 11.12 -30.51 -5.54
CA MET A 328 12.29 -30.29 -4.68
C MET A 328 12.13 -31.00 -3.32
N GLY A 329 11.01 -31.70 -3.11
CA GLY A 329 10.84 -32.66 -2.03
C GLY A 329 11.46 -34.01 -2.39
N VAL A 330 12.35 -34.52 -1.55
CA VAL A 330 13.08 -35.77 -1.79
C VAL A 330 12.83 -36.77 -0.67
N SER A 331 13.01 -38.05 -0.97
CA SER A 331 12.93 -39.12 0.02
C SER A 331 13.98 -40.20 -0.25
N GLY A 332 14.48 -40.86 0.79
CA GLY A 332 15.48 -41.92 0.66
C GLY A 332 16.85 -41.45 0.15
N VAL A 333 17.16 -40.16 0.29
CA VAL A 333 18.47 -39.60 -0.09
C VAL A 333 19.48 -39.88 1.02
N THR A 334 20.71 -40.20 0.62
CA THR A 334 21.83 -40.40 1.53
C THR A 334 23.01 -39.51 1.13
N THR A 335 23.94 -39.29 2.05
CA THR A 335 25.25 -38.70 1.73
C THR A 335 26.15 -39.73 1.04
N PRO A 336 27.20 -39.32 0.32
CA PRO A 336 28.16 -40.24 -0.29
C PRO A 336 28.80 -41.23 0.70
N GLU A 337 28.87 -40.85 1.98
CA GLU A 337 29.39 -41.66 3.09
C GLU A 337 28.33 -42.62 3.68
N GLY A 338 27.10 -42.62 3.15
CA GLY A 338 26.01 -43.51 3.55
C GLY A 338 25.14 -42.98 4.69
N THR A 339 25.28 -41.71 5.09
CA THR A 339 24.44 -41.12 6.15
C THR A 339 23.05 -40.79 5.57
N PRO A 340 21.94 -41.23 6.18
CA PRO A 340 20.61 -40.90 5.69
C PRO A 340 20.26 -39.43 5.89
N ILE A 341 19.70 -38.79 4.87
CA ILE A 341 19.11 -37.45 4.93
C ILE A 341 17.62 -37.64 5.24
N THR A 342 17.21 -37.19 6.42
CA THR A 342 15.86 -37.39 6.97
C THR A 342 14.93 -36.20 6.76
N SER A 343 15.49 -35.04 6.40
CA SER A 343 14.73 -33.88 5.95
C SER A 343 13.94 -34.21 4.67
N SER A 344 12.74 -33.63 4.54
CA SER A 344 11.93 -33.69 3.31
C SER A 344 12.60 -33.02 2.10
N THR A 345 13.65 -32.25 2.35
CA THR A 345 14.35 -31.39 1.39
C THR A 345 15.84 -31.46 1.72
N ALA A 346 16.63 -31.96 0.77
CA ALA A 346 18.10 -31.97 0.86
C ALA A 346 18.64 -30.70 0.21
N SER A 347 19.15 -29.78 1.02
CA SER A 347 19.43 -28.41 0.56
C SER A 347 20.47 -27.69 1.42
N ALA A 348 21.09 -26.66 0.85
CA ALA A 348 21.93 -25.72 1.57
C ALA A 348 22.00 -24.35 0.89
N LEU A 349 22.12 -23.30 1.70
CA LEU A 349 22.29 -21.93 1.23
C LEU A 349 23.77 -21.57 1.16
N TYR A 350 24.23 -21.10 -0.01
CA TYR A 350 25.60 -20.65 -0.27
C TYR A 350 25.58 -19.23 -0.84
N GLY A 351 25.82 -18.22 0.00
CA GLY A 351 25.66 -16.84 -0.43
C GLY A 351 24.28 -16.64 -1.05
N ASP A 352 24.22 -16.16 -2.30
CA ASP A 352 22.99 -15.89 -3.08
C ASP A 352 22.38 -17.13 -3.78
N VAL A 353 22.93 -18.33 -3.58
CA VAL A 353 22.45 -19.54 -4.25
C VAL A 353 21.96 -20.57 -3.22
N LEU A 354 20.68 -20.90 -3.28
CA LEU A 354 20.13 -22.08 -2.64
C LEU A 354 20.40 -23.29 -3.54
N VAL A 355 21.17 -24.26 -3.06
CA VAL A 355 21.32 -25.54 -3.75
C VAL A 355 20.31 -26.52 -3.17
N VAL A 356 19.52 -27.16 -4.02
CA VAL A 356 18.46 -28.08 -3.62
C VAL A 356 18.40 -29.31 -4.53
N ALA A 357 18.23 -30.49 -3.93
CA ALA A 357 18.01 -31.73 -4.66
C ALA A 357 16.52 -31.88 -5.04
N ALA A 358 16.26 -32.40 -6.23
CA ALA A 358 14.94 -32.60 -6.78
C ALA A 358 14.74 -34.02 -7.35
N ALA A 359 13.53 -34.54 -7.21
CA ALA A 359 13.10 -35.84 -7.72
C ALA A 359 12.59 -35.77 -9.17
N GLY A 360 12.64 -36.86 -9.93
CA GLY A 360 12.45 -36.85 -11.39
C GLY A 360 11.03 -36.57 -11.90
N ALA A 361 10.03 -36.49 -11.03
CA ALA A 361 8.65 -36.22 -11.39
C ALA A 361 8.05 -35.13 -10.48
N PRO A 362 7.11 -34.30 -10.97
CA PRO A 362 6.34 -33.43 -10.11
C PRO A 362 5.43 -34.27 -9.19
N ASP A 363 5.13 -33.75 -8.00
CA ASP A 363 4.15 -34.30 -7.03
C ASP A 363 4.45 -35.69 -6.43
N VAL A 364 5.64 -36.25 -6.68
CA VAL A 364 6.08 -37.52 -6.07
C VAL A 364 7.43 -37.34 -5.41
N ASN A 365 7.45 -37.36 -4.08
CA ASN A 365 8.70 -37.46 -3.33
C ASN A 365 9.39 -38.77 -3.75
N GLY A 366 10.64 -38.66 -4.18
CA GLY A 366 11.40 -39.79 -4.70
C GLY A 366 12.89 -39.61 -4.52
N ALA A 367 13.66 -40.51 -5.14
CA ALA A 367 15.10 -40.39 -5.15
C ALA A 367 15.53 -39.12 -5.90
N ALA A 368 16.56 -38.45 -5.39
CA ALA A 368 17.13 -37.27 -6.01
C ALA A 368 17.81 -37.65 -7.33
N VAL A 369 17.41 -37.01 -8.42
CA VAL A 369 17.97 -37.23 -9.77
C VAL A 369 18.47 -35.94 -10.41
N THR A 370 18.05 -34.79 -9.88
CA THR A 370 18.53 -33.46 -10.32
C THR A 370 18.95 -32.64 -9.12
N LEU A 371 20.03 -31.86 -9.28
CA LEU A 371 20.45 -30.83 -8.35
C LEU A 371 20.28 -29.46 -9.02
N LEU A 372 19.72 -28.50 -8.30
CA LEU A 372 19.41 -27.17 -8.80
C LEU A 372 20.11 -26.13 -7.92
N GLY A 373 20.77 -25.16 -8.55
CA GLY A 373 21.15 -23.90 -7.91
C GLY A 373 20.09 -22.84 -8.20
N LEU A 374 19.38 -22.38 -7.18
CA LEU A 374 18.35 -21.33 -7.28
C LEU A 374 18.88 -20.02 -6.72
N ARG A 375 18.71 -18.92 -7.47
CA ARG A 375 19.10 -17.60 -6.99
C ARG A 375 18.11 -17.06 -5.97
N LEU A 376 18.61 -16.53 -4.86
CA LEU A 376 17.80 -15.84 -3.85
C LEU A 376 17.18 -14.54 -4.36
N THR A 377 17.70 -13.96 -5.45
CA THR A 377 17.21 -12.68 -5.98
C THR A 377 15.85 -12.81 -6.69
N ASP A 378 15.64 -13.90 -7.43
CA ASP A 378 14.50 -14.04 -8.35
C ASP A 378 13.93 -15.48 -8.44
N ALA A 379 14.40 -16.39 -7.59
CA ALA A 379 14.07 -17.81 -7.56
C ALA A 379 14.46 -18.61 -8.82
N GLN A 380 15.11 -17.99 -9.81
CA GLN A 380 15.42 -18.66 -11.07
C GLN A 380 16.61 -19.63 -10.91
N PRO A 381 16.62 -20.74 -11.66
CA PRO A 381 17.77 -21.64 -11.69
C PRO A 381 18.97 -20.94 -12.33
N SER A 382 20.09 -20.87 -11.61
CA SER A 382 21.38 -20.42 -12.15
C SER A 382 22.12 -21.55 -12.84
N TRP A 383 21.98 -22.77 -12.34
CA TRP A 383 22.59 -23.97 -12.90
C TRP A 383 21.81 -25.23 -12.49
N GLN A 384 22.07 -26.32 -13.22
CA GLN A 384 21.48 -27.64 -13.02
C GLN A 384 22.56 -28.70 -13.17
N PHE A 385 22.50 -29.74 -12.34
CA PHE A 385 23.36 -30.91 -12.45
C PHE A 385 22.52 -32.20 -12.40
N GLN A 386 22.92 -33.19 -13.20
CA GLN A 386 22.36 -34.54 -13.23
C GLN A 386 23.52 -35.53 -13.45
N CYS A 387 23.45 -36.69 -12.81
CA CYS A 387 24.31 -37.83 -13.18
C CYS A 387 23.91 -38.37 -14.57
N ALA A 388 24.75 -39.22 -15.17
CA ALA A 388 24.43 -39.78 -16.48
C ALA A 388 23.08 -40.52 -16.44
N GLU A 389 22.33 -40.44 -17.55
CA GLU A 389 21.02 -41.08 -17.70
C GLU A 389 19.97 -40.66 -16.64
N ALA A 390 20.17 -39.51 -15.98
CA ALA A 390 19.34 -39.05 -14.86
C ALA A 390 19.25 -40.09 -13.71
N ALA A 391 20.34 -40.83 -13.49
CA ALA A 391 20.41 -41.80 -12.41
C ALA A 391 20.28 -41.14 -11.03
N PRO A 392 19.68 -41.85 -10.04
CA PRO A 392 19.65 -41.39 -8.65
C PRO A 392 21.05 -41.12 -8.09
N PHE A 393 21.18 -40.09 -7.27
CA PHE A 393 22.45 -39.71 -6.64
C PHE A 393 22.36 -39.57 -5.12
N THR A 394 23.53 -39.62 -4.48
CA THR A 394 23.75 -39.22 -3.08
C THR A 394 24.29 -37.80 -3.02
N VAL A 395 24.00 -37.02 -1.98
CA VAL A 395 24.45 -35.63 -1.89
C VAL A 395 24.86 -35.23 -0.48
N ARG A 396 25.90 -34.40 -0.36
CA ARG A 396 26.34 -33.73 0.86
C ARG A 396 26.69 -32.28 0.57
N PHE A 397 26.31 -31.39 1.48
CA PHE A 397 26.58 -29.96 1.41
C PHE A 397 27.66 -29.62 2.44
N ALA A 398 28.84 -29.20 1.98
CA ALA A 398 30.00 -28.90 2.83
C ALA A 398 30.16 -27.40 3.08
N ALA A 399 30.70 -27.04 4.24
CA ALA A 399 31.02 -25.69 4.70
C ALA A 399 29.86 -24.69 4.57
N THR A 400 28.71 -25.08 5.10
CA THR A 400 27.50 -24.26 5.19
C THR A 400 27.47 -23.48 6.51
N SER A 401 26.80 -22.31 6.56
CA SER A 401 26.70 -21.50 7.78
C SER A 401 25.90 -22.15 8.92
N ASN A 402 25.05 -23.14 8.61
CA ASN A 402 24.22 -23.86 9.57
C ASN A 402 24.32 -25.39 9.37
N GLU A 403 25.28 -26.02 10.05
CA GLU A 403 25.41 -27.48 9.99
C GLU A 403 24.15 -28.18 10.52
N GLU A 404 23.62 -29.06 9.68
CA GLU A 404 22.37 -29.77 9.92
C GLU A 404 22.44 -31.13 9.21
N PRO A 405 22.94 -32.17 9.90
CA PRO A 405 23.17 -33.48 9.29
C PRO A 405 21.90 -34.08 8.66
N ASN A 406 20.74 -33.83 9.26
CA ASN A 406 19.45 -34.30 8.76
C ASN A 406 19.08 -33.73 7.38
N ALA A 407 19.62 -32.58 6.99
CA ALA A 407 19.45 -31.95 5.68
C ALA A 407 20.62 -32.23 4.71
N GLY A 408 21.60 -33.05 5.12
CA GLY A 408 22.80 -33.34 4.35
C GLY A 408 23.91 -32.27 4.48
N ARG A 409 23.75 -31.30 5.40
CA ARG A 409 24.72 -30.24 5.67
C ARG A 409 25.76 -30.74 6.66
N ILE A 410 26.86 -31.28 6.12
CA ILE A 410 27.92 -31.94 6.88
C ILE A 410 29.26 -31.52 6.27
N SER A 411 30.08 -30.82 7.05
CA SER A 411 31.43 -30.39 6.64
C SER A 411 32.49 -31.25 7.30
N PHE A 412 33.57 -31.53 6.57
CA PHE A 412 34.80 -32.06 7.16
C PHE A 412 35.80 -30.95 7.49
N PRO A 413 36.76 -31.19 8.40
CA PRO A 413 37.79 -30.21 8.72
C PRO A 413 38.53 -29.72 7.47
N ASP A 414 38.69 -28.39 7.36
CA ASP A 414 39.38 -27.70 6.27
C ASP A 414 38.78 -27.92 4.86
N GLU A 415 37.54 -28.42 4.76
CA GLU A 415 36.85 -28.58 3.47
C GLU A 415 36.27 -27.24 2.98
N PRO A 416 36.52 -26.84 1.72
CA PRO A 416 35.93 -25.61 1.17
C PRO A 416 34.43 -25.78 0.88
N PRO A 417 33.68 -24.65 0.74
CA PRO A 417 32.29 -24.67 0.30
C PRO A 417 32.13 -25.46 -1.00
N SER A 418 31.40 -26.56 -0.94
CA SER A 418 31.24 -27.48 -2.06
C SER A 418 29.99 -28.33 -1.91
N VAL A 419 29.44 -28.76 -3.05
CA VAL A 419 28.37 -29.77 -3.09
C VAL A 419 28.96 -31.07 -3.59
N VAL A 420 28.96 -32.08 -2.74
CA VAL A 420 29.55 -33.39 -3.03
C VAL A 420 28.45 -34.34 -3.46
N VAL A 421 28.51 -34.77 -4.72
CA VAL A 421 27.49 -35.62 -5.35
C VAL A 421 28.11 -36.98 -5.66
N GLY A 422 27.49 -38.06 -5.19
CA GLY A 422 27.85 -39.43 -5.55
C GLY A 422 26.95 -39.91 -6.68
N CYS A 423 27.52 -40.03 -7.88
CA CYS A 423 26.91 -40.65 -9.05
C CYS A 423 27.30 -42.13 -9.15
N PRO A 424 26.59 -42.93 -9.96
CA PRO A 424 27.00 -44.32 -10.24
C PRO A 424 28.43 -44.45 -10.78
N GLU A 425 28.93 -43.45 -11.52
CA GLU A 425 30.29 -43.46 -12.07
C GLU A 425 31.38 -43.02 -11.09
N GLY A 426 31.00 -42.37 -9.97
CA GLY A 426 31.96 -41.82 -9.01
C GLY A 426 31.44 -40.58 -8.27
N ILE A 427 32.32 -39.98 -7.47
CA ILE A 427 32.03 -38.77 -6.69
C ILE A 427 32.48 -37.54 -7.47
N VAL A 428 31.59 -36.55 -7.56
CA VAL A 428 31.83 -35.23 -8.16
C VAL A 428 31.70 -34.16 -7.08
N ARG A 429 32.60 -33.18 -7.10
CA ARG A 429 32.52 -31.98 -6.25
C ARG A 429 32.15 -30.81 -7.13
N LEU A 430 31.12 -30.06 -6.73
CA LEU A 430 30.61 -28.92 -7.47
C LEU A 430 30.83 -27.64 -6.66
N ASP A 431 31.23 -26.58 -7.36
CA ASP A 431 31.14 -25.21 -6.86
C ASP A 431 29.67 -24.84 -6.66
N PRO A 432 29.23 -24.51 -5.44
CA PRO A 432 27.83 -24.18 -5.17
C PRO A 432 27.32 -22.96 -5.95
N ALA A 433 28.20 -22.02 -6.31
CA ALA A 433 27.80 -20.79 -7.02
C ALA A 433 27.52 -21.05 -8.51
N THR A 434 28.29 -21.93 -9.14
CA THR A 434 28.30 -22.10 -10.60
C THR A 434 27.85 -23.48 -11.09
N GLY A 435 27.85 -24.48 -10.21
CA GLY A 435 27.62 -25.88 -10.56
C GLY A 435 28.78 -26.52 -11.34
N ALA A 436 29.93 -25.83 -11.47
CA ALA A 436 31.11 -26.36 -12.14
C ALA A 436 31.86 -27.36 -11.24
N GLY A 437 32.52 -28.35 -11.85
CA GLY A 437 33.36 -29.30 -11.11
C GLY A 437 34.63 -28.64 -10.54
N ILE A 438 35.03 -29.01 -9.32
CA ILE A 438 36.21 -28.47 -8.60
C ILE A 438 37.17 -29.53 -8.07
#